data_AF-A0A8T2NF10-F1
#
_entry.id   AF-A0A8T2NF10-F1
#
_cell.length_a   1.000
_cell.length_b   1.000
_cell.length_c   1.000
_cell.angle_alpha   90.00
_cell.angle_beta   90.00
_cell.angle_gamma   90.00
#
_symmetry.space_group_name_H-M   'P 1'
#
loop_
_entity.id
_entity.type
_entity.pdbx_description
1 polymer ?
#
loop_
_entity_poly.entity_id
_entity_poly.type
_entity_poly.pdbx_seq_one_letter_code
_entity_poly.pdbx_strand_id
1 'polypeptide(L)'
;MLPDPSLAPRRAWRSPWRRSYSRSKLAQCEKDPDYCAKVKKTPPYDKGTRLVDLINMAILDFLMSNMDRHHYETFEKFGNNTFLLHLDNGRAFGRHSRDEPSILAPLQQCCRIRRSTLLRLRLLSLPQFRLSDVMQESLSSDRLTTVAPLLSRAHLAALDRRLGAVLQAVRRCQEQHHRSNEVIYNDITGYD
;
A
#
# COMPACT_ATOMS: atom_id res chain seq x y z
N MET A 1 -20.28 5.56 7.34
CA MET A 1 -20.19 6.50 6.21
C MET A 1 -19.22 7.61 6.57
N LEU A 2 -18.55 8.21 5.57
CA LEU A 2 -17.79 9.45 5.76
C LEU A 2 -18.75 10.65 5.89
N PRO A 3 -18.31 11.80 6.43
CA PRO A 3 -19.13 13.01 6.49
C PRO A 3 -19.60 13.46 5.10
N ASP A 4 -20.74 14.17 5.07
CA ASP A 4 -21.29 14.73 3.84
C ASP A 4 -20.27 15.64 3.14
N PRO A 5 -20.12 15.57 1.80
CA PRO A 5 -19.18 16.42 1.07
C PRO A 5 -19.40 17.92 1.25
N SER A 6 -20.62 18.37 1.58
CA SER A 6 -20.91 19.78 1.91
C SER A 6 -20.23 20.25 3.21
N LEU A 7 -20.01 19.33 4.16
CA LEU A 7 -19.34 19.60 5.43
C LEU A 7 -17.84 19.32 5.36
N ALA A 8 -17.44 18.29 4.60
CA ALA A 8 -16.05 17.88 4.45
C ALA A 8 -15.74 17.55 2.98
N PRO A 9 -15.45 18.57 2.14
CA PRO A 9 -15.07 18.36 0.75
C PRO A 9 -13.86 17.42 0.62
N ARG A 10 -13.95 16.52 -0.35
CA ARG A 10 -12.90 15.55 -0.68
C ARG A 10 -12.41 15.79 -2.09
N ARG A 11 -11.09 15.70 -2.26
CA ARG A 11 -10.44 15.76 -3.57
C ARG A 11 -10.04 14.37 -4.02
N ALA A 12 -10.54 13.98 -5.20
CA ALA A 12 -10.09 12.78 -5.89
C ALA A 12 -8.80 13.06 -6.68
N TRP A 13 -7.86 12.14 -6.58
CA TRP A 13 -6.57 12.18 -7.26
C TRP A 13 -6.39 10.94 -8.11
N ARG A 14 -5.89 11.11 -9.33
CA ARG A 14 -5.53 9.99 -10.19
C ARG A 14 -4.22 9.36 -9.70
N SER A 15 -4.22 8.05 -9.50
CA SER A 15 -3.01 7.31 -9.12
C SER A 15 -1.98 7.35 -10.28
N PRO A 16 -0.69 7.63 -10.03
CA PRO A 16 0.35 7.55 -11.05
C PRO A 16 0.54 6.13 -11.59
N TRP A 17 0.31 5.12 -10.74
CA TRP A 17 0.37 3.70 -11.12
C TRP A 17 -0.98 3.13 -11.52
N ARG A 18 -1.93 4.00 -11.91
CA ARG A 18 -3.20 3.55 -12.49
C ARG A 18 -2.92 2.70 -13.73
N ARG A 19 -3.54 1.52 -13.78
CA ARG A 19 -3.51 0.62 -14.95
C ARG A 19 -4.11 1.28 -16.19
N SER A 20 -3.87 0.69 -17.34
CA SER A 20 -4.42 1.17 -18.62
C SER A 20 -5.93 0.99 -18.72
N TYR A 21 -6.51 0.02 -17.98
CA TYR A 21 -7.88 -0.48 -18.16
C TYR A 21 -8.16 -0.92 -19.60
N SER A 22 -7.12 -1.46 -20.25
CA SER A 22 -7.16 -1.96 -21.61
C SER A 22 -6.50 -3.33 -21.66
N ARG A 23 -7.07 -4.24 -22.45
CA ARG A 23 -6.49 -5.58 -22.66
C ARG A 23 -5.22 -5.57 -23.51
N SER A 24 -5.02 -4.53 -24.33
CA SER A 24 -3.91 -4.45 -25.30
C SER A 24 -2.91 -3.33 -25.00
N LYS A 25 -3.28 -2.32 -24.22
CA LYS A 25 -2.40 -1.20 -23.89
C LYS A 25 -1.75 -1.42 -22.53
N LEU A 26 -0.44 -1.24 -22.45
CA LEU A 26 0.28 -1.11 -21.18
C LEU A 26 0.23 0.33 -20.68
N ALA A 27 0.15 0.51 -19.37
CA ALA A 27 0.30 1.79 -18.69
C ALA A 27 1.75 2.28 -18.77
N GLN A 28 1.97 3.58 -18.57
CA GLN A 28 3.32 4.15 -18.65
C GLN A 28 4.27 3.57 -17.61
N CYS A 29 3.78 3.34 -16.38
CA CYS A 29 4.54 2.73 -15.29
C CYS A 29 4.97 1.28 -15.58
N GLU A 30 4.31 0.59 -16.51
CA GLU A 30 4.64 -0.79 -16.92
C GLU A 30 5.71 -0.82 -18.03
N LYS A 31 5.89 0.29 -18.75
CA LYS A 31 6.84 0.40 -19.87
C LYS A 31 8.18 1.01 -19.46
N ASP A 32 8.15 1.90 -18.48
CA ASP A 32 9.27 2.77 -18.12
C ASP A 32 9.86 2.33 -16.77
N PRO A 33 11.07 1.73 -16.74
CA PRO A 33 11.70 1.30 -15.50
C PRO A 33 12.03 2.48 -14.58
N ASP A 34 12.26 3.67 -15.13
CA ASP A 34 12.58 4.90 -14.40
C ASP A 34 11.34 5.77 -14.14
N TYR A 35 10.13 5.21 -14.27
CA TYR A 35 8.88 5.95 -14.13
C TYR A 35 8.79 6.74 -12.82
N CYS A 36 9.23 6.16 -11.69
CA CYS A 36 9.18 6.85 -10.42
C CYS A 36 10.08 8.09 -10.35
N ALA A 37 11.19 8.16 -11.10
CA ALA A 37 12.03 9.36 -11.15
C ALA A 37 11.25 10.57 -11.70
N LYS A 38 10.32 10.35 -12.64
CA LYS A 38 9.41 11.37 -13.15
C LYS A 38 8.31 11.71 -12.13
N VAL A 39 7.74 10.70 -11.48
CA VAL A 39 6.74 10.90 -10.41
C VAL A 39 7.31 11.75 -9.28
N LYS A 40 8.53 11.47 -8.81
CA LYS A 40 9.24 12.25 -7.77
C LYS A 40 9.43 13.74 -8.11
N LYS A 41 9.29 14.14 -9.37
CA LYS A 41 9.38 15.54 -9.83
C LYS A 41 8.01 16.17 -10.15
N THR A 42 6.92 15.40 -10.00
CA THR A 42 5.58 15.81 -10.41
C THR A 42 4.75 16.17 -9.16
N PRO A 43 4.17 17.37 -9.08
CA PRO A 43 3.22 17.70 -8.00
C PRO A 43 2.00 16.76 -7.98
N PRO A 44 1.50 16.37 -6.79
CA PRO A 44 1.95 16.71 -5.44
C PRO A 44 3.00 15.74 -4.85
N TYR A 45 3.62 14.87 -5.65
CA TYR A 45 4.52 13.80 -5.19
C TYR A 45 5.96 14.25 -4.96
N ASP A 46 6.30 15.45 -5.43
CA ASP A 46 7.60 16.10 -5.29
C ASP A 46 7.85 16.68 -3.89
N LYS A 47 6.80 16.81 -3.07
CA LYS A 47 6.85 17.46 -1.75
C LYS A 47 6.09 16.67 -0.69
N GLY A 48 6.46 16.90 0.57
CA GLY A 48 5.77 16.34 1.73
C GLY A 48 5.84 14.81 1.78
N THR A 49 4.78 14.18 2.27
CA THR A 49 4.70 12.73 2.47
C THR A 49 3.98 11.97 1.38
N ARG A 50 3.42 12.67 0.37
CA ARG A 50 2.47 12.09 -0.57
C ARG A 50 2.98 10.83 -1.28
N LEU A 51 4.24 10.82 -1.68
CA LEU A 51 4.85 9.66 -2.33
C LEU A 51 4.90 8.44 -1.41
N VAL A 52 5.34 8.62 -0.16
CA VAL A 52 5.42 7.51 0.80
C VAL A 52 4.04 7.07 1.29
N ASP A 53 3.04 7.94 1.22
CA ASP A 53 1.64 7.59 1.48
C ASP A 53 1.06 6.69 0.38
N LEU A 54 1.36 6.98 -0.89
CA LEU A 54 1.01 6.11 -2.00
C LEU A 54 1.70 4.74 -1.92
N ILE A 55 2.96 4.70 -1.48
CA ILE A 55 3.69 3.43 -1.33
C ILE A 55 3.08 2.60 -0.20
N ASN A 56 2.71 3.23 0.92
CA ASN A 56 1.96 2.56 1.99
C ASN A 56 0.63 1.97 1.49
N MET A 57 -0.13 2.74 0.71
CA MET A 57 -1.37 2.28 0.09
C MET A 57 -1.12 1.10 -0.86
N ALA A 58 -0.06 1.16 -1.67
CA ALA A 58 0.32 0.07 -2.57
C ALA A 58 0.72 -1.21 -1.83
N ILE A 59 1.39 -1.09 -0.67
CA ILE A 59 1.68 -2.23 0.21
C ILE A 59 0.38 -2.86 0.71
N LEU A 60 -0.57 -2.05 1.19
CA LEU A 60 -1.88 -2.54 1.63
C LEU A 60 -2.60 -3.25 0.47
N ASP A 61 -2.68 -2.59 -0.69
CA ASP A 61 -3.31 -3.13 -1.90
C ASP A 61 -2.64 -4.44 -2.35
N PHE A 62 -1.32 -4.58 -2.22
CA PHE A 62 -0.64 -5.83 -2.53
C PHE A 62 -0.98 -6.95 -1.55
N LEU A 63 -0.96 -6.69 -0.23
CA LEU A 63 -1.31 -7.66 0.80
C LEU A 63 -2.72 -8.23 0.57
N MET A 64 -3.66 -7.35 0.22
CA MET A 64 -5.05 -7.72 -0.05
C MET A 64 -5.30 -8.15 -1.52
N SER A 65 -4.31 -8.07 -2.41
CA SER A 65 -4.42 -8.32 -3.85
C SER A 65 -5.47 -7.46 -4.58
N ASN A 66 -5.56 -6.18 -4.20
CA ASN A 66 -6.37 -5.18 -4.88
C ASN A 66 -5.59 -4.51 -6.02
N MET A 67 -5.99 -4.79 -7.26
CA MET A 67 -5.37 -4.22 -8.46
C MET A 67 -6.04 -2.93 -8.96
N ASP A 68 -7.14 -2.51 -8.34
CA ASP A 68 -8.06 -1.52 -8.90
C ASP A 68 -7.91 -0.12 -8.28
N ARG A 69 -6.74 0.18 -7.71
CA ARG A 69 -6.43 1.51 -7.16
C ARG A 69 -6.15 2.54 -8.26
N HIS A 70 -7.19 2.92 -9.00
CA HIS A 70 -7.08 3.94 -10.05
C HIS A 70 -7.10 5.37 -9.54
N HIS A 71 -7.74 5.59 -8.40
CA HIS A 71 -7.90 6.88 -7.75
C HIS A 71 -7.69 6.70 -6.24
N TYR A 72 -7.35 7.81 -5.58
CA TYR A 72 -7.35 7.92 -4.13
C TYR A 72 -7.91 9.29 -3.76
N GLU A 73 -8.33 9.45 -2.50
CA GLU A 73 -8.92 10.70 -2.04
C GLU A 73 -8.18 11.29 -0.85
N THR A 74 -8.34 12.60 -0.68
CA THR A 74 -7.88 13.35 0.49
C THR A 74 -8.97 14.34 0.92
N PHE A 75 -9.03 14.71 2.20
CA PHE A 75 -9.84 15.85 2.62
C PHE A 75 -9.19 17.17 2.18
N GLU A 76 -9.96 18.04 1.54
CA GLU A 76 -9.43 19.31 1.01
C GLU A 76 -8.93 20.24 2.10
N LYS A 77 -9.61 20.24 3.26
CA LYS A 77 -9.29 21.08 4.42
C LYS A 77 -7.84 20.92 4.91
N PHE A 78 -7.22 19.76 4.70
CA PHE A 78 -5.85 19.48 5.14
C PHE A 78 -4.79 19.71 4.05
N GLY A 79 -5.19 20.14 2.85
CA GLY A 79 -4.28 20.41 1.74
C GLY A 79 -3.50 19.16 1.29
N ASN A 80 -2.23 19.33 0.89
CA ASN A 80 -1.44 18.23 0.33
C ASN A 80 -0.75 17.34 1.38
N ASN A 81 -0.46 17.89 2.56
CA ASN A 81 0.21 17.20 3.66
C ASN A 81 -0.81 16.50 4.57
N THR A 82 -1.49 15.51 4.01
CA THR A 82 -2.54 14.73 4.69
C THR A 82 -2.45 13.26 4.28
N PHE A 83 -3.07 12.40 5.09
CA PHE A 83 -3.23 10.99 4.77
C PHE A 83 -4.18 10.78 3.59
N LEU A 84 -4.10 9.59 2.99
CA LEU A 84 -4.97 9.16 1.90
C LEU A 84 -6.14 8.35 2.45
N LEU A 85 -7.32 8.54 1.88
CA LEU A 85 -8.48 7.71 2.17
C LEU A 85 -8.41 6.40 1.38
N HIS A 86 -8.37 5.27 2.08
CA HIS A 86 -8.27 3.92 1.50
C HIS A 86 -9.68 3.34 1.24
N LEU A 87 -10.41 3.91 0.27
CA LEU A 87 -11.80 3.53 -0.05
C LEU A 87 -11.88 2.42 -1.10
N ASP A 88 -13.09 1.93 -1.40
CA ASP A 88 -13.39 1.03 -2.53
C ASP A 88 -12.52 -0.25 -2.60
N ASN A 89 -12.40 -0.92 -1.46
CA ASN A 89 -11.60 -2.14 -1.32
C ASN A 89 -12.33 -3.43 -1.76
N GLY A 90 -13.51 -3.32 -2.37
CA GLY A 90 -14.38 -4.47 -2.68
C GLY A 90 -13.81 -5.45 -3.71
N ARG A 91 -12.76 -5.07 -4.46
CA ARG A 91 -12.05 -5.96 -5.40
C ARG A 91 -10.85 -6.69 -4.78
N ALA A 92 -10.62 -6.50 -3.48
CA ALA A 92 -9.60 -7.21 -2.74
C ALA A 92 -10.00 -8.65 -2.45
N PHE A 93 -9.01 -9.46 -2.04
CA PHE A 93 -9.17 -10.85 -1.62
C PHE A 93 -9.89 -11.74 -2.65
N GLY A 94 -9.79 -11.43 -3.95
CA GLY A 94 -10.37 -12.26 -5.00
C GLY A 94 -9.54 -13.51 -5.36
N ARG A 95 -8.24 -13.53 -5.03
CA ARG A 95 -7.34 -14.67 -5.30
C ARG A 95 -6.35 -14.84 -4.15
N HIS A 96 -6.26 -16.04 -3.58
CA HIS A 96 -5.26 -16.39 -2.54
C HIS A 96 -4.06 -17.13 -3.12
N SER A 97 -4.22 -17.83 -4.24
CA SER A 97 -3.21 -18.72 -4.84
C SER A 97 -2.23 -18.00 -5.77
N ARG A 98 -2.48 -16.73 -6.09
CA ARG A 98 -1.60 -15.90 -6.91
C ARG A 98 -1.38 -14.55 -6.24
N ASP A 99 -0.15 -14.08 -6.32
CA ASP A 99 0.23 -12.74 -5.90
C ASP A 99 0.47 -11.91 -7.15
N GLU A 100 0.03 -10.66 -7.14
CA GLU A 100 0.17 -9.76 -8.28
C GLU A 100 1.34 -8.79 -8.03
N PRO A 101 2.56 -9.10 -8.51
CA PRO A 101 3.74 -8.29 -8.21
C PRO A 101 3.64 -6.86 -8.76
N SER A 102 2.86 -6.64 -9.83
CA SER A 102 2.69 -5.30 -10.42
C SER A 102 2.03 -4.30 -9.46
N ILE A 103 1.30 -4.74 -8.42
CA ILE A 103 0.77 -3.83 -7.38
C ILE A 103 1.92 -3.21 -6.56
N LEU A 104 3.04 -3.91 -6.36
CA LEU A 104 4.21 -3.39 -5.65
C LEU A 104 5.12 -2.50 -6.51
N ALA A 105 4.76 -2.21 -7.76
CA ALA A 105 5.54 -1.33 -8.62
C ALA A 105 5.91 0.03 -7.97
N PRO A 106 5.04 0.72 -7.20
CA PRO A 106 5.43 1.95 -6.50
C PRO A 106 6.60 1.74 -5.52
N LEU A 107 6.56 0.67 -4.72
CA LEU A 107 7.64 0.35 -3.79
C LEU A 107 8.94 0.00 -4.53
N GLN A 108 8.85 -0.86 -5.54
CA GLN A 108 10.00 -1.35 -6.30
C GLN A 108 10.67 -0.26 -7.14
N GLN A 109 9.89 0.61 -7.80
CA GLN A 109 10.42 1.67 -8.65
C GLN A 109 10.91 2.88 -7.85
N CYS A 110 10.24 3.21 -6.75
CA CYS A 110 10.62 4.38 -5.96
C CYS A 110 11.68 4.10 -4.90
N CYS A 111 11.82 2.83 -4.51
CA CYS A 111 12.64 2.35 -3.41
C CYS A 111 12.57 3.28 -2.20
N ARG A 112 11.35 3.54 -1.70
CA ARG A 112 11.13 4.40 -0.53
C ARG A 112 10.00 3.88 0.35
N ILE A 113 10.16 3.87 1.66
CA ILE A 113 9.15 3.41 2.63
C ILE A 113 9.25 4.20 3.93
N ARG A 114 8.14 4.40 4.64
CA ARG A 114 8.15 4.98 5.99
C ARG A 114 8.82 4.03 6.98
N ARG A 115 9.64 4.57 7.88
CA ARG A 115 10.27 3.79 8.97
C ARG A 115 9.21 3.14 9.85
N SER A 116 8.16 3.88 10.20
CA SER A 116 7.06 3.36 11.03
C SER A 116 6.32 2.20 10.36
N THR A 117 6.09 2.25 9.04
CA THR A 117 5.52 1.13 8.29
C THR A 117 6.44 -0.07 8.30
N LEU A 118 7.73 0.11 7.98
CA LEU A 118 8.69 -0.99 7.91
C LEU A 118 8.83 -1.75 9.23
N LEU A 119 8.88 -1.02 10.35
CA LEU A 119 8.95 -1.63 11.68
C LEU A 119 7.72 -2.48 12.00
N ARG A 120 6.51 -1.99 11.67
CA ARG A 120 5.26 -2.75 11.84
C ARG A 120 5.21 -3.99 10.95
N LEU A 121 5.65 -3.87 9.69
CA LEU A 121 5.71 -5.03 8.77
C LEU A 121 6.69 -6.09 9.27
N ARG A 122 7.85 -5.68 9.82
CA ARG A 122 8.79 -6.62 10.45
C ARG A 122 8.19 -7.28 11.68
N LEU A 123 7.54 -6.52 12.55
CA LEU A 123 6.84 -7.06 13.73
C LEU A 123 5.83 -8.14 13.31
N LEU A 124 4.98 -7.82 12.33
CA LEU A 124 3.94 -8.72 11.81
C LEU A 124 4.49 -9.97 11.08
N SER A 125 5.80 -10.02 10.81
CA SER A 125 6.46 -11.20 10.24
C SER A 125 6.99 -12.16 11.30
N LEU A 126 7.02 -11.75 12.57
CA LEU A 126 7.50 -12.59 13.67
C LEU A 126 6.45 -13.64 14.06
N PRO A 127 6.85 -14.86 14.46
CA PRO A 127 5.92 -15.93 14.82
C PRO A 127 4.88 -15.53 15.88
N GLN A 128 5.26 -14.71 16.86
CA GLN A 128 4.39 -14.28 17.94
C GLN A 128 3.37 -13.18 17.55
N PHE A 129 3.55 -12.53 16.40
CA PHE A 129 2.68 -11.44 15.91
C PHE A 129 2.29 -11.64 14.46
N ARG A 130 2.29 -12.90 13.99
CA ARG A 130 2.12 -13.24 12.58
C ARG A 130 0.85 -12.59 12.02
N LEU A 131 0.96 -11.98 10.85
CA LEU A 131 -0.12 -11.21 10.22
C LEU A 131 -1.41 -12.02 10.06
N SER A 132 -1.33 -13.28 9.64
CA SER A 132 -2.51 -14.15 9.53
C SER A 132 -3.23 -14.39 10.85
N ASP A 133 -2.49 -14.58 11.95
CA ASP A 133 -3.05 -14.87 13.26
C ASP A 133 -3.76 -13.63 13.84
N VAL A 134 -3.09 -12.47 13.81
CA VAL A 134 -3.69 -11.21 14.29
C VAL A 134 -4.89 -10.78 13.42
N MET A 135 -4.86 -11.10 12.12
CA MET A 135 -5.99 -10.84 11.23
C MET A 135 -7.16 -11.78 11.53
N GLN A 136 -6.90 -13.06 11.78
CA GLN A 136 -7.93 -14.02 12.16
C GLN A 136 -8.62 -13.61 13.46
N GLU A 137 -7.85 -13.23 14.47
CA GLU A 137 -8.37 -12.76 15.75
C GLU A 137 -9.22 -11.49 15.58
N SER A 138 -8.70 -10.48 14.86
CA SER A 138 -9.43 -9.24 14.58
C SER A 138 -10.77 -9.49 13.88
N LEU A 139 -10.77 -10.33 12.84
CA LEU A 139 -11.98 -10.66 12.07
C LEU A 139 -13.00 -11.49 12.88
N SER A 140 -12.57 -12.22 13.91
CA SER A 140 -13.47 -13.02 14.76
C SER A 140 -14.50 -12.19 15.54
N SER A 141 -14.25 -10.88 15.69
CA SER A 141 -15.17 -9.93 16.33
C SER A 141 -16.37 -9.54 15.43
N ASP A 142 -16.31 -9.83 14.14
CA ASP A 142 -17.39 -9.49 13.21
C ASP A 142 -18.54 -10.50 13.32
N ARG A 143 -19.78 -10.00 13.40
CA ARG A 143 -20.97 -10.86 13.54
C ARG A 143 -21.17 -11.80 12.36
N LEU A 144 -20.71 -11.47 11.17
CA LEU A 144 -20.83 -12.36 10.01
C LEU A 144 -20.05 -13.67 10.19
N THR A 145 -19.07 -13.70 11.11
CA THR A 145 -18.34 -14.92 11.44
C THR A 145 -19.20 -16.01 12.06
N THR A 146 -20.38 -15.69 12.59
CA THR A 146 -21.35 -16.70 13.05
C THR A 146 -21.91 -17.55 11.91
N VAL A 147 -21.82 -17.05 10.67
CA VAL A 147 -22.27 -17.75 9.45
C VAL A 147 -21.08 -18.38 8.73
N ALA A 148 -20.02 -17.60 8.48
CA ALA A 148 -18.81 -18.09 7.84
C ALA A 148 -17.61 -17.16 8.13
N PRO A 149 -16.37 -17.67 8.14
CA PRO A 149 -15.19 -16.82 8.25
C PRO A 149 -15.14 -15.77 7.14
N LEU A 150 -14.90 -14.50 7.50
CA LEU A 150 -14.79 -13.39 6.54
C LEU A 150 -13.68 -13.61 5.50
N LEU A 151 -12.55 -14.18 5.94
CA LEU A 151 -11.46 -14.61 5.06
C LEU A 151 -11.21 -16.10 5.25
N SER A 152 -11.02 -16.82 4.14
CA SER A 152 -10.63 -18.23 4.19
C SER A 152 -9.22 -18.40 4.77
N ARG A 153 -8.93 -19.59 5.30
CA ARG A 153 -7.57 -19.95 5.76
C ARG A 153 -6.51 -19.74 4.68
N ALA A 154 -6.86 -19.97 3.41
CA ALA A 154 -5.96 -19.76 2.30
C ALA A 154 -5.65 -18.27 2.05
N HIS A 155 -6.63 -17.37 2.25
CA HIS A 155 -6.39 -15.93 2.20
C HIS A 155 -5.53 -15.44 3.36
N LEU A 156 -5.76 -15.97 4.57
CA LEU A 156 -4.93 -15.66 5.73
C LEU A 156 -3.47 -16.09 5.49
N ALA A 157 -3.23 -17.32 5.02
CA ALA A 157 -1.89 -17.78 4.67
C ALA A 157 -1.24 -16.96 3.54
N ALA A 158 -2.04 -16.46 2.59
CA ALA A 158 -1.54 -15.59 1.52
C ALA A 158 -1.05 -14.22 2.06
N LEU A 159 -1.64 -13.69 3.14
CA LEU A 159 -1.16 -12.45 3.77
C LEU A 159 0.27 -12.58 4.24
N ASP A 160 0.63 -13.68 4.91
CA ASP A 160 2.01 -13.90 5.39
C ASP A 160 3.01 -14.03 4.23
N ARG A 161 2.64 -14.80 3.19
CA ARG A 161 3.47 -14.96 1.99
C ARG A 161 3.73 -13.61 1.32
N ARG A 162 2.67 -12.79 1.18
CA ARG A 162 2.75 -11.44 0.59
C ARG A 162 3.56 -10.51 1.47
N LEU A 163 3.41 -10.57 2.79
CA LEU A 163 4.23 -9.79 3.72
C LEU A 163 5.72 -10.11 3.53
N GLY A 164 6.07 -11.39 3.39
CA GLY A 164 7.43 -11.83 3.05
C GLY A 164 7.94 -11.19 1.76
N ALA A 165 7.12 -11.16 0.70
CA ALA A 165 7.47 -10.53 -0.56
C ALA A 165 7.67 -9.01 -0.45
N VAL A 166 6.86 -8.31 0.37
CA VAL A 166 7.05 -6.88 0.66
C VAL A 166 8.40 -6.64 1.35
N LEU A 167 8.70 -7.41 2.40
CA LEU A 167 9.97 -7.27 3.13
C LEU A 167 11.18 -7.59 2.23
N GLN A 168 11.06 -8.57 1.34
CA GLN A 168 12.09 -8.88 0.35
C GLN A 168 12.26 -7.76 -0.67
N ALA A 169 11.18 -7.09 -1.12
CA ALA A 169 11.28 -5.94 -1.99
C ALA A 169 12.01 -4.77 -1.30
N VAL A 170 11.71 -4.49 -0.03
CA VAL A 170 12.44 -3.47 0.75
C VAL A 170 13.92 -3.84 0.88
N ARG A 171 14.24 -5.10 1.21
CA ARG A 171 15.63 -5.56 1.33
C ARG A 171 16.42 -5.35 0.04
N ARG A 172 15.85 -5.71 -1.12
CA ARG A 172 16.49 -5.47 -2.42
C ARG A 172 16.76 -3.98 -2.68
N CYS A 173 15.80 -3.11 -2.35
CA CYS A 173 16.03 -1.66 -2.43
C CYS A 173 17.18 -1.20 -1.52
N GLN A 174 17.29 -1.72 -0.29
CA GLN A 174 18.38 -1.38 0.62
C GLN A 174 19.75 -1.90 0.13
N GLU A 175 19.79 -3.06 -0.53
CA GLU A 175 21.02 -3.63 -1.11
C GLU A 175 21.48 -2.85 -2.35
N GLN A 176 20.55 -2.34 -3.16
CA GLN A 176 20.84 -1.53 -4.34
C GLN A 176 21.29 -0.09 -4.02
N HIS A 177 20.79 0.47 -2.91
CA HIS A 177 21.12 1.82 -2.47
C HIS A 177 22.04 1.77 -1.25
N HIS A 178 23.34 2.04 -1.46
CA HIS A 178 24.35 2.05 -0.38
C HIS A 178 24.02 2.99 0.81
N ARG A 179 23.09 3.95 0.63
CA ARG A 179 22.61 4.86 1.69
C ARG A 179 21.20 4.47 2.13
N SER A 180 21.08 3.84 3.30
CA SER A 180 19.78 3.43 3.87
C SER A 180 18.79 4.60 4.08
N ASN A 181 19.29 5.82 4.26
CA ASN A 181 18.47 7.03 4.44
C ASN A 181 17.68 7.43 3.17
N GLU A 182 18.09 6.96 1.99
CA GLU A 182 17.34 7.23 0.75
C GLU A 182 16.11 6.31 0.63
N VAL A 183 16.22 5.08 1.16
CA VAL A 183 15.16 4.08 1.13
C VAL A 183 14.19 4.25 2.29
N ILE A 184 14.70 4.51 3.50
CA ILE A 184 13.88 4.65 4.69
C ILE A 184 13.60 6.13 4.95
N TYR A 185 12.37 6.55 4.71
CA TYR A 185 11.87 7.85 5.14
C TYR A 185 11.60 7.82 6.65
N ASN A 186 12.41 8.55 7.43
CA ASN A 186 12.24 8.60 8.87
C ASN A 186 11.07 9.51 9.26
N ASP A 187 9.96 8.90 9.65
CA ASP A 187 8.73 9.57 10.11
C ASP A 187 8.53 9.44 11.63
N ILE A 188 9.51 8.92 12.34
CA ILE A 188 9.54 8.82 13.81
C ILE A 188 10.59 9.80 14.30
N THR A 189 10.15 10.94 14.81
CA THR A 189 10.98 11.95 15.47
C THR A 189 10.49 12.10 16.91
N GLY A 190 11.38 12.02 17.90
CA GLY A 190 11.03 12.21 19.32
C GLY A 190 11.40 11.08 20.28
N TYR A 191 12.24 10.14 19.86
CA TYR A 191 12.94 9.21 20.75
C TYR A 191 14.41 9.16 20.30
N ASP A 192 15.15 10.23 20.60
CA ASP A 192 16.60 10.18 20.71
C ASP A 192 16.94 9.86 22.18
#